data_AF-B4UK97-F1
#
_entry.id   AF-B4UK97-F1
#
_cell.length_a   1.000
_cell.length_b   1.000
_cell.length_c   1.000
_cell.angle_alpha   90.00
_cell.angle_beta   90.00
_cell.angle_gamma   90.00
#
_symmetry.space_group_name_H-M   'P 1'
#
loop_
_entity.id
_entity.type
_entity.pdbx_description
1 polymer ?
#
loop_
_entity_poly.entity_id
_entity_poly.type
_entity_poly.pdbx_seq_one_letter_code
_entity_poly.pdbx_strand_id
1 'polypeptide(L)'
;MALDPRLVSPKEKPLFVAGAIFSGLVWLVAVVSVVGLLYALLGALFVLGAHALFLAHVRTNAVRVDERQLPDLHARVKAAAARLGLEDVPAVYVMNGGGLLNAFATKLLSRRYVILLSDLVDHCEDPRQVDFVVGHELGHFAAGHLKWNAFLLPYALVPWLGAAYARAREYTCDRCGLAAAGDLEQSMRGLVVLSAGGRIAARVDLAAFASQRDDAGAFWPTVLELTSYHPFLSKRVAALHELSAPGSARPVRRSVAGWIFAPALGALGGGAGAAPVMVVAIVGTLAAIAIPNFVRYQLKAKDAGAQAALEALYRAEVAAHEKDGSFRELQLGEAATRTPAAFADAELAAARELGWQPPAGGHHVYTVGVGRTQDGRQAFAACAESDADGDGVYAAWMVWEPLEDGEGNLIAPGSPCRFQPKLARQPVFGEGDAAGVPVRVSPEDVF
;
A
#
# COMPACT_ATOMS: atom_id res chain seq x y z
N MET A 1 -17.34 -9.12 -31.64
CA MET A 1 -17.23 -10.51 -32.17
C MET A 1 -16.99 -11.46 -30.99
N ALA A 2 -17.60 -12.64 -30.95
CA ALA A 2 -17.41 -13.57 -29.83
C ALA A 2 -16.02 -14.24 -29.88
N LEU A 3 -15.40 -14.47 -28.72
CA LEU A 3 -14.12 -15.19 -28.62
C LEU A 3 -14.23 -16.58 -29.25
N ASP A 4 -13.21 -17.00 -30.01
CA ASP A 4 -13.16 -18.34 -30.62
C ASP A 4 -13.28 -19.41 -29.51
N PRO A 5 -14.30 -20.29 -29.55
CA PRO A 5 -14.50 -21.33 -28.54
C PRO A 5 -13.31 -22.28 -28.38
N ARG A 6 -12.46 -22.43 -29.40
CA ARG A 6 -11.24 -23.27 -29.35
C ARG A 6 -10.19 -22.71 -28.38
N LEU A 7 -10.21 -21.40 -28.14
CA LEU A 7 -9.32 -20.76 -27.18
C LEU A 7 -9.77 -21.01 -25.73
N VAL A 8 -11.03 -21.36 -25.49
CA VAL A 8 -11.55 -21.58 -24.14
C VAL A 8 -11.15 -22.94 -23.60
N SER A 9 -10.59 -22.95 -22.40
CA SER A 9 -10.23 -24.17 -21.67
C SER A 9 -11.48 -25.01 -21.38
N PRO A 10 -11.46 -26.33 -21.66
CA PRO A 10 -12.63 -27.19 -21.43
C PRO A 10 -13.01 -27.30 -19.94
N LYS A 11 -12.08 -26.99 -19.04
CA LYS A 11 -12.30 -27.01 -17.57
C LYS A 11 -12.98 -25.76 -17.06
N GLU A 12 -12.98 -24.67 -17.82
CA GLU A 12 -13.44 -23.37 -17.34
C GLU A 12 -14.96 -23.35 -17.12
N LYS A 13 -15.74 -23.78 -18.13
CA LYS A 13 -17.21 -23.82 -18.06
C LYS A 13 -17.77 -24.66 -16.89
N PRO A 14 -17.34 -25.91 -16.67
CA PRO A 14 -17.86 -26.69 -15.53
C PRO A 14 -17.48 -26.07 -14.17
N LEU A 15 -16.28 -25.52 -14.04
CA LEU A 15 -15.85 -24.83 -12.80
C LEU A 15 -16.62 -23.53 -12.57
N PHE A 16 -16.90 -22.76 -13.62
CA PHE A 16 -17.76 -21.58 -13.54
C PHE A 16 -19.17 -21.93 -13.07
N VAL A 17 -19.80 -22.96 -13.64
CA VAL A 17 -21.14 -23.40 -13.25
C VAL A 17 -21.18 -23.84 -11.79
N ALA A 18 -20.20 -24.65 -11.36
CA ALA A 18 -20.09 -25.06 -9.96
C ALA A 18 -19.93 -23.84 -9.03
N GLY A 19 -19.07 -22.89 -9.39
CA GLY A 19 -18.85 -21.68 -8.62
C GLY A 19 -20.05 -20.74 -8.58
N ALA A 20 -20.82 -20.65 -9.67
CA ALA A 20 -22.02 -19.85 -9.75
C ALA A 20 -23.13 -20.41 -8.86
N ILE A 21 -23.33 -21.73 -8.85
CA ILE A 21 -24.30 -22.40 -7.96
C ILE A 21 -23.88 -22.19 -6.50
N PHE A 22 -22.62 -22.47 -6.17
CA PHE A 22 -22.11 -22.32 -4.80
C PHE A 22 -22.26 -20.88 -4.30
N SER A 23 -21.83 -19.90 -5.10
CA SER A 23 -21.90 -18.49 -4.70
C SER A 23 -23.34 -18.01 -4.60
N GLY A 24 -24.23 -18.46 -5.49
CA GLY A 24 -25.66 -18.15 -5.40
C GLY A 24 -26.28 -18.63 -4.09
N LEU A 25 -25.93 -19.83 -3.62
CA LEU A 25 -26.38 -20.35 -2.33
C LEU A 25 -25.82 -19.53 -1.15
N VAL A 26 -24.54 -19.15 -1.18
CA VAL A 26 -23.95 -18.33 -0.11
C VAL A 26 -24.59 -16.93 -0.08
N TRP A 27 -24.80 -16.32 -1.24
CA TRP A 27 -25.48 -15.02 -1.33
C TRP A 27 -26.92 -15.11 -0.84
N LEU A 28 -27.64 -16.20 -1.15
CA LEU A 28 -28.99 -16.43 -0.63
C LEU A 28 -29.00 -16.46 0.91
N VAL A 29 -28.07 -17.20 1.53
CA VAL A 29 -27.92 -17.23 2.99
C VAL A 29 -27.60 -15.84 3.55
N ALA A 30 -26.70 -15.09 2.90
CA ALA A 30 -26.34 -13.74 3.33
C ALA A 30 -27.54 -12.78 3.28
N VAL A 31 -28.35 -12.84 2.22
CA VAL A 31 -29.59 -12.05 2.08
C VAL A 31 -30.59 -12.40 3.17
N VAL A 32 -30.83 -13.69 3.43
CA VAL A 32 -31.75 -14.13 4.49
C VAL A 32 -31.27 -13.69 5.87
N SER A 33 -29.95 -13.66 6.11
CA SER A 33 -29.40 -13.30 7.42
C SER A 33 -29.47 -11.81 7.77
N VAL A 34 -29.64 -10.91 6.78
CA VAL A 34 -29.54 -9.43 6.87
C VAL A 34 -28.18 -8.90 7.37
N VAL A 35 -27.64 -9.44 8.46
CA VAL A 35 -26.30 -9.16 9.00
C VAL A 35 -25.22 -9.49 7.97
N GLY A 36 -25.33 -10.63 7.29
CA GLY A 36 -24.41 -11.00 6.21
C GLY A 36 -24.43 -9.99 5.04
N LEU A 37 -25.59 -9.41 4.74
CA LEU A 37 -25.72 -8.38 3.71
C LEU A 37 -25.03 -7.08 4.12
N LEU A 38 -25.12 -6.68 5.40
CA LEU A 38 -24.42 -5.51 5.92
C LEU A 38 -22.89 -5.66 5.80
N TYR A 39 -22.33 -6.79 6.24
CA TYR A 39 -20.90 -7.05 6.11
C TYR A 39 -20.45 -7.13 4.64
N ALA A 40 -21.26 -7.76 3.78
CA ALA A 40 -20.98 -7.81 2.35
C ALA A 40 -20.97 -6.42 1.71
N LEU A 41 -21.90 -5.54 2.10
CA LEU A 41 -21.96 -4.17 1.61
C LEU A 41 -20.73 -3.37 2.08
N LEU A 42 -20.39 -3.42 3.36
CA LEU A 42 -19.22 -2.73 3.91
C LEU A 42 -17.93 -3.21 3.25
N GLY A 43 -17.77 -4.53 3.09
CA GLY A 43 -16.63 -5.12 2.39
C GLY A 43 -16.58 -4.69 0.92
N ALA A 44 -17.72 -4.67 0.22
CA ALA A 44 -17.80 -4.23 -1.17
C ALA A 44 -17.42 -2.74 -1.32
N LEU A 45 -17.91 -1.87 -0.43
CA LEU A 45 -17.56 -0.44 -0.42
C LEU A 45 -16.07 -0.24 -0.17
N PHE A 46 -15.49 -0.97 0.79
CA PHE A 46 -14.06 -0.93 1.06
C PHE A 46 -13.23 -1.37 -0.15
N VAL A 47 -13.53 -2.55 -0.73
CA VAL A 47 -12.81 -3.08 -1.90
C VAL A 47 -12.96 -2.14 -3.11
N LEU A 48 -14.15 -1.59 -3.33
CA LEU A 48 -14.40 -0.65 -4.41
C LEU A 48 -13.60 0.65 -4.23
N GLY A 49 -13.60 1.22 -3.01
CA GLY A 49 -12.84 2.42 -2.67
C GLY A 49 -11.33 2.22 -2.80
N ALA A 50 -10.82 1.13 -2.25
CA ALA A 50 -9.41 0.73 -2.34
C ALA A 50 -8.96 0.56 -3.81
N HIS A 51 -9.77 -0.13 -4.61
CA HIS A 51 -9.50 -0.34 -6.02
C HIS A 51 -9.59 0.96 -6.84
N ALA A 52 -10.54 1.84 -6.51
CA ALA A 52 -10.66 3.15 -7.15
C ALA A 52 -9.44 4.05 -6.85
N LEU A 53 -8.96 4.08 -5.60
CA LEU A 53 -7.75 4.80 -5.21
C LEU A 53 -6.51 4.24 -5.92
N PHE A 54 -6.38 2.91 -6.00
CA PHE A 54 -5.30 2.26 -6.75
C PHE A 54 -5.31 2.68 -8.23
N LEU A 55 -6.46 2.61 -8.90
CA LEU A 55 -6.55 3.01 -10.31
C LEU A 55 -6.39 4.51 -10.51
N ALA A 56 -6.76 5.34 -9.53
CA ALA A 56 -6.43 6.77 -9.55
C ALA A 56 -4.91 6.97 -9.53
N HIS A 57 -4.21 6.28 -8.62
CA HIS A 57 -2.74 6.31 -8.55
C HIS A 57 -2.08 5.86 -9.85
N VAL A 58 -2.53 4.75 -10.44
CA VAL A 58 -2.03 4.28 -11.75
C VAL A 58 -2.26 5.34 -12.82
N ARG A 59 -3.47 5.90 -12.92
CA ARG A 59 -3.80 6.88 -13.97
C ARG A 59 -3.02 8.18 -13.87
N THR A 60 -2.57 8.57 -12.68
CA THR A 60 -1.82 9.82 -12.47
C THR A 60 -0.31 9.63 -12.53
N ASN A 61 0.21 8.46 -12.16
CA ASN A 61 1.65 8.23 -12.02
C ASN A 61 2.25 7.24 -13.04
N ALA A 62 1.43 6.43 -13.72
CA ALA A 62 1.88 5.51 -14.75
C ALA A 62 1.83 6.15 -16.15
N VAL A 63 2.62 5.63 -17.08
CA VAL A 63 2.62 6.08 -18.48
C VAL A 63 1.43 5.46 -19.20
N ARG A 64 0.52 6.29 -19.71
CA ARG A 64 -0.57 5.80 -20.56
C ARG A 64 -0.03 5.34 -21.91
N VAL A 65 -0.55 4.23 -22.42
CA VAL A 65 -0.24 3.73 -23.77
C VAL A 65 -1.27 4.27 -24.76
N ASP A 66 -0.85 5.16 -25.65
CA ASP A 66 -1.66 5.73 -26.73
C ASP A 66 -0.82 6.06 -27.98
N GLU A 67 -1.44 6.71 -28.97
CA GLU A 67 -0.79 7.04 -30.24
C GLU A 67 0.37 8.03 -30.10
N ARG A 68 0.42 8.78 -28.99
CA ARG A 68 1.49 9.76 -28.69
C ARG A 68 2.50 9.22 -27.69
N GLN A 69 2.08 8.31 -26.82
CA GLN A 69 2.88 7.69 -25.77
C GLN A 69 3.00 6.18 -25.99
N LEU A 70 4.19 5.71 -26.38
CA LEU A 70 4.46 4.31 -26.72
C LEU A 70 3.62 3.81 -27.93
N PRO A 71 3.70 4.47 -29.10
CA PRO A 71 2.87 4.17 -30.27
C PRO A 71 3.02 2.71 -30.76
N ASP A 72 4.21 2.14 -30.66
CA ASP A 72 4.45 0.75 -31.06
C ASP A 72 3.67 -0.24 -30.17
N LEU A 73 3.69 0.00 -28.85
CA LEU A 73 2.94 -0.81 -27.90
C LEU A 73 1.43 -0.60 -28.08
N HIS A 74 1.00 0.63 -28.36
CA HIS A 74 -0.40 0.94 -28.66
C HIS A 74 -0.89 0.17 -29.89
N ALA A 75 -0.10 0.13 -30.97
CA ALA A 75 -0.42 -0.62 -32.18
C ALA A 75 -0.55 -2.14 -31.90
N ARG A 76 0.36 -2.70 -31.07
CA ARG A 76 0.31 -4.10 -30.64
C ARG A 76 -0.94 -4.43 -29.84
N VAL A 77 -1.30 -3.58 -28.88
CA VAL A 77 -2.53 -3.73 -28.10
C VAL A 77 -3.76 -3.71 -29.00
N LYS A 78 -3.84 -2.77 -29.95
CA LYS A 78 -4.94 -2.71 -30.93
C LYS A 78 -5.00 -3.97 -31.79
N ALA A 79 -3.86 -4.44 -32.29
CA ALA A 79 -3.79 -5.65 -33.11
C ALA A 79 -4.23 -6.91 -32.33
N ALA A 80 -3.75 -7.07 -31.09
CA ALA A 80 -4.14 -8.16 -30.21
C ALA A 80 -5.63 -8.11 -29.86
N ALA A 81 -6.17 -6.93 -29.54
CA ALA A 81 -7.60 -6.74 -29.26
C ALA A 81 -8.47 -7.11 -30.46
N ALA A 82 -8.07 -6.68 -31.67
CA ALA A 82 -8.76 -7.03 -32.90
C ALA A 82 -8.74 -8.55 -33.18
N ARG A 83 -7.58 -9.20 -33.00
CA ARG A 83 -7.43 -10.67 -33.12
C ARG A 83 -8.34 -11.43 -32.16
N LEU A 84 -8.55 -10.91 -30.95
CA LEU A 84 -9.40 -11.52 -29.92
C LEU A 84 -10.87 -11.09 -30.02
N GLY A 85 -11.25 -10.27 -31.01
CA GLY A 85 -12.63 -9.86 -31.24
C GLY A 85 -13.18 -8.84 -30.24
N LEU A 86 -12.31 -8.15 -29.50
CA LEU A 86 -12.70 -7.10 -28.55
C LEU A 86 -13.20 -5.86 -29.30
N GLU A 87 -14.43 -5.45 -29.03
CA GLU A 87 -15.04 -4.23 -29.59
C GLU A 87 -14.40 -2.97 -29.01
N ASP A 88 -14.21 -2.96 -27.68
CA ASP A 88 -13.56 -1.87 -26.96
C ASP A 88 -12.19 -2.31 -26.47
N VAL A 89 -11.15 -1.57 -26.89
CA VAL A 89 -9.78 -1.75 -26.41
C VAL A 89 -9.68 -1.20 -24.97
N PRO A 90 -9.23 -2.01 -23.98
CA PRO A 90 -8.99 -1.53 -22.61
C PRO A 90 -7.97 -0.40 -22.55
N ALA A 91 -8.07 0.45 -21.53
CA ALA A 91 -7.04 1.45 -21.28
C ALA A 91 -5.77 0.78 -20.76
N VAL A 92 -4.63 0.99 -21.42
CA VAL A 92 -3.37 0.34 -21.05
C VAL A 92 -2.41 1.35 -20.43
N TYR A 93 -1.74 0.94 -19.36
CA TYR A 93 -0.74 1.75 -18.65
C TYR A 93 0.54 0.93 -18.42
N VAL A 94 1.69 1.58 -18.54
CA VAL A 94 3.00 1.05 -18.13
C VAL A 94 3.40 1.68 -16.81
N MET A 95 3.61 0.86 -15.79
CA MET A 95 3.94 1.29 -14.43
C MET A 95 5.29 0.69 -14.03
N ASN A 96 6.08 1.42 -13.24
CA ASN A 96 7.32 0.86 -12.69
C ASN A 96 7.01 -0.35 -11.78
N GLY A 97 7.64 -1.49 -12.03
CA GLY A 97 7.45 -2.73 -11.29
C GLY A 97 8.41 -2.95 -10.12
N GLY A 98 9.44 -2.10 -9.96
CA GLY A 98 10.44 -2.25 -8.91
C GLY A 98 11.20 -3.58 -8.99
N GLY A 99 11.39 -4.13 -10.19
CA GLY A 99 12.02 -5.43 -10.43
C GLY A 99 11.03 -6.61 -10.49
N LEU A 100 9.73 -6.39 -10.26
CA LEU A 100 8.71 -7.42 -10.41
C LEU A 100 8.32 -7.57 -11.90
N LEU A 101 8.42 -8.80 -12.41
CA LEU A 101 7.95 -9.15 -13.75
C LEU A 101 6.47 -9.50 -13.71
N ASN A 102 5.60 -8.58 -14.14
CA ASN A 102 4.16 -8.81 -14.11
C ASN A 102 3.37 -7.97 -15.11
N ALA A 103 2.15 -8.42 -15.37
CA ALA A 103 1.08 -7.71 -16.05
C ALA A 103 -0.25 -8.19 -15.48
N PHE A 104 -1.27 -7.34 -15.47
CA PHE A 104 -2.60 -7.78 -15.06
C PHE A 104 -3.73 -6.94 -15.66
N ALA A 105 -4.82 -7.64 -15.95
CA ALA A 105 -6.09 -7.08 -16.35
C ALA A 105 -6.98 -6.80 -15.13
N THR A 106 -7.59 -5.61 -15.09
CA THR A 106 -8.56 -5.26 -14.06
C THR A 106 -9.74 -4.44 -14.61
N LYS A 107 -10.82 -4.41 -13.84
CA LYS A 107 -12.07 -3.72 -14.18
C LYS A 107 -12.60 -2.96 -12.97
N LEU A 108 -12.87 -1.67 -13.17
CA LEU A 108 -13.57 -0.84 -12.21
C LEU A 108 -14.90 -0.39 -12.83
N LEU A 109 -16.00 -0.86 -12.25
CA LEU A 109 -17.35 -0.67 -12.78
C LEU A 109 -17.42 -1.14 -14.24
N SER A 110 -17.60 -0.25 -15.21
CA SER A 110 -17.62 -0.59 -16.64
C SER A 110 -16.25 -0.47 -17.32
N ARG A 111 -15.30 0.27 -16.73
CA ARG A 111 -14.01 0.60 -17.36
C ARG A 111 -12.99 -0.53 -17.19
N ARG A 112 -12.29 -0.85 -18.27
CA ARG A 112 -11.30 -1.94 -18.38
C ARG A 112 -9.90 -1.35 -18.44
N TYR A 113 -8.98 -1.95 -17.66
CA TYR A 113 -7.60 -1.52 -17.56
C TYR A 113 -6.66 -2.70 -17.74
N VAL A 114 -5.57 -2.51 -18.47
CA VAL A 114 -4.41 -3.41 -18.47
C VAL A 114 -3.25 -2.62 -17.89
N ILE A 115 -2.60 -3.18 -16.88
CA ILE A 115 -1.40 -2.59 -16.28
C ILE A 115 -0.23 -3.51 -16.61
N LEU A 116 0.77 -2.98 -17.28
CA LEU A 116 2.01 -3.65 -17.62
C LEU A 116 3.11 -3.10 -16.72
N LEU A 117 3.88 -3.98 -16.05
CA LEU A 117 5.06 -3.52 -15.34
C LEU A 117 6.20 -3.30 -16.34
N SER A 118 6.92 -2.18 -16.20
CA SER A 118 8.02 -1.82 -17.11
C SER A 118 9.07 -2.92 -17.19
N ASP A 119 9.41 -3.52 -16.04
CA ASP A 119 10.38 -4.62 -15.99
C ASP A 119 9.96 -5.80 -16.89
N LEU A 120 8.68 -6.17 -16.93
CA LEU A 120 8.23 -7.25 -17.81
C LEU A 120 8.41 -6.89 -19.28
N VAL A 121 8.04 -5.67 -19.67
CA VAL A 121 8.17 -5.19 -21.05
C VAL A 121 9.64 -5.15 -21.47
N ASP A 122 10.53 -4.66 -20.59
CA ASP A 122 11.97 -4.56 -20.83
C ASP A 122 12.66 -5.92 -20.92
N HIS A 123 12.15 -6.92 -20.19
CA HIS A 123 12.69 -8.29 -20.24
C HIS A 123 12.15 -9.10 -21.43
N CYS A 124 11.19 -8.60 -22.21
CA CYS A 124 10.77 -9.23 -23.45
C CYS A 124 11.71 -8.84 -24.61
N GLU A 125 12.73 -9.66 -24.87
CA GLU A 125 13.73 -9.38 -25.92
C GLU A 125 13.14 -9.44 -27.34
N ASP A 126 12.20 -10.37 -27.59
CA ASP A 126 11.45 -10.44 -28.85
C ASP A 126 10.08 -9.76 -28.66
N PRO A 127 9.69 -8.82 -29.55
CA PRO A 127 8.41 -8.13 -29.42
C PRO A 127 7.18 -9.03 -29.40
N ARG A 128 7.26 -10.25 -29.97
CA ARG A 128 6.18 -11.24 -29.93
C ARG A 128 5.94 -11.79 -28.53
N GLN A 129 6.92 -11.72 -27.63
CA GLN A 129 6.74 -12.05 -26.21
C GLN A 129 5.84 -11.00 -25.53
N VAL A 130 5.99 -9.72 -25.88
CA VAL A 130 5.07 -8.66 -25.43
C VAL A 130 3.68 -8.88 -26.00
N ASP A 131 3.57 -9.25 -27.29
CA ASP A 131 2.28 -9.58 -27.91
C ASP A 131 1.59 -10.75 -27.19
N PHE A 132 2.35 -11.75 -26.73
CA PHE A 132 1.83 -12.85 -25.91
C PHE A 132 1.30 -12.36 -24.56
N VAL A 133 2.07 -11.56 -23.81
CA VAL A 133 1.66 -11.01 -22.51
C VAL A 133 0.40 -10.15 -22.67
N VAL A 134 0.39 -9.23 -23.63
CA VAL A 134 -0.76 -8.38 -23.91
C VAL A 134 -1.98 -9.20 -24.32
N GLY A 135 -1.80 -10.18 -25.22
CA GLY A 135 -2.87 -11.08 -25.63
C GLY A 135 -3.44 -11.93 -24.49
N HIS A 136 -2.58 -12.35 -23.55
CA HIS A 136 -2.98 -13.05 -22.34
C HIS A 136 -3.89 -12.15 -21.47
N GLU A 137 -3.47 -10.92 -21.19
CA GLU A 137 -4.27 -9.97 -20.39
C GLU A 137 -5.58 -9.60 -21.07
N LEU A 138 -5.56 -9.37 -22.38
CA LEU A 138 -6.76 -9.12 -23.18
C LEU A 138 -7.69 -10.33 -23.21
N GLY A 139 -7.14 -11.54 -23.13
CA GLY A 139 -7.88 -12.80 -22.99
C GLY A 139 -8.84 -12.79 -21.80
N HIS A 140 -8.45 -12.19 -20.67
CA HIS A 140 -9.35 -12.07 -19.52
C HIS A 140 -10.60 -11.23 -19.82
N PHE A 141 -10.49 -10.20 -20.67
CA PHE A 141 -11.64 -9.43 -21.11
C PHE A 141 -12.46 -10.16 -22.17
N ALA A 142 -11.80 -10.77 -23.15
CA ALA A 142 -12.45 -11.46 -24.26
C ALA A 142 -13.26 -12.67 -23.79
N ALA A 143 -12.75 -13.42 -22.82
CA ALA A 143 -13.44 -14.54 -22.18
C ALA A 143 -14.42 -14.11 -21.07
N GLY A 144 -14.50 -12.81 -20.74
CA GLY A 144 -15.42 -12.30 -19.72
C GLY A 144 -15.07 -12.68 -18.28
N HIS A 145 -13.81 -13.05 -18.01
CA HIS A 145 -13.33 -13.53 -16.72
C HIS A 145 -13.59 -12.57 -15.55
N LEU A 146 -13.62 -11.26 -15.81
CA LEU A 146 -13.85 -10.23 -14.79
C LEU A 146 -15.34 -9.90 -14.57
N LYS A 147 -16.26 -10.41 -15.40
CA LYS A 147 -17.68 -10.01 -15.37
C LYS A 147 -18.38 -10.43 -14.07
N TRP A 148 -18.04 -11.62 -13.57
CA TRP A 148 -18.75 -12.25 -12.46
C TRP A 148 -17.91 -12.32 -11.17
N ASN A 149 -16.77 -11.63 -11.09
CA ASN A 149 -15.85 -11.73 -9.95
C ASN A 149 -16.52 -11.43 -8.60
N ALA A 150 -17.33 -10.36 -8.52
CA ALA A 150 -18.03 -10.02 -7.29
C ALA A 150 -19.07 -11.08 -6.89
N PHE A 151 -19.83 -11.59 -7.87
CA PHE A 151 -20.79 -12.65 -7.62
C PHE A 151 -20.10 -13.96 -7.20
N LEU A 152 -18.98 -14.31 -7.83
CA LEU A 152 -18.20 -15.52 -7.54
C LEU A 152 -17.28 -15.40 -6.32
N LEU A 153 -17.27 -14.27 -5.62
CA LEU A 153 -16.39 -14.04 -4.47
C LEU A 153 -16.49 -15.16 -3.41
N PRO A 154 -17.68 -15.62 -3.00
CA PRO A 154 -17.78 -16.72 -2.04
C PRO A 154 -17.05 -17.98 -2.50
N TYR A 155 -17.22 -18.36 -3.77
CA TYR A 155 -16.52 -19.50 -4.36
C TYR A 155 -15.00 -19.27 -4.48
N ALA A 156 -14.58 -18.04 -4.76
CA ALA A 156 -13.16 -17.67 -4.81
C ALA A 156 -12.47 -17.82 -3.45
N LEU A 157 -13.20 -17.61 -2.35
CA LEU A 157 -12.70 -17.76 -0.98
C LEU A 157 -12.63 -19.21 -0.51
N VAL A 158 -13.33 -20.15 -1.17
CA VAL A 158 -13.20 -21.57 -0.84
C VAL A 158 -11.80 -22.02 -1.25
N PRO A 159 -10.98 -22.51 -0.30
CA PRO A 159 -9.64 -22.97 -0.62
C PRO A 159 -9.69 -24.04 -1.72
N TRP A 160 -8.65 -24.10 -2.55
CA TRP A 160 -8.47 -24.94 -3.75
C TRP A 160 -9.52 -24.87 -4.88
N LEU A 161 -10.81 -24.60 -4.61
CA LEU A 161 -11.87 -24.51 -5.63
C LEU A 161 -11.82 -23.19 -6.40
N GLY A 162 -11.75 -22.06 -5.69
CA GLY A 162 -11.55 -20.76 -6.32
C GLY A 162 -10.26 -20.72 -7.14
N ALA A 163 -9.19 -21.29 -6.58
CA ALA A 163 -7.91 -21.45 -7.24
C ALA A 163 -8.00 -22.38 -8.47
N ALA A 164 -8.79 -23.45 -8.44
CA ALA A 164 -9.00 -24.32 -9.60
C ALA A 164 -9.64 -23.59 -10.77
N TYR A 165 -10.67 -22.77 -10.51
CA TYR A 165 -11.28 -21.95 -11.55
C TYR A 165 -10.30 -20.90 -12.09
N ALA A 166 -9.54 -20.23 -11.21
CA ALA A 166 -8.49 -19.31 -11.63
C ALA A 166 -7.48 -19.98 -12.57
N ARG A 167 -6.93 -21.14 -12.19
CA ARG A 167 -6.01 -21.91 -13.04
C ARG A 167 -6.61 -22.30 -14.39
N ALA A 168 -7.91 -22.58 -14.46
CA ALA A 168 -8.57 -22.91 -15.73
C ALA A 168 -8.63 -21.70 -16.68
N ARG A 169 -8.90 -20.50 -16.13
CA ARG A 169 -8.90 -19.22 -16.87
C ARG A 169 -7.53 -18.88 -17.44
N GLU A 170 -6.46 -19.16 -16.69
CA GLU A 170 -5.08 -18.93 -17.16
C GLU A 170 -4.78 -19.69 -18.45
N TYR A 171 -5.22 -20.94 -18.59
CA TYR A 171 -5.02 -21.70 -19.84
C TYR A 171 -5.80 -21.10 -21.02
N THR A 172 -6.97 -20.50 -20.78
CA THR A 172 -7.71 -19.76 -21.81
C THR A 172 -6.95 -18.51 -22.23
N CYS A 173 -6.43 -17.77 -21.25
CA CYS A 173 -5.62 -16.57 -21.50
C CYS A 173 -4.30 -16.91 -22.21
N ASP A 174 -3.64 -18.03 -21.88
CA ASP A 174 -2.44 -18.50 -22.59
C ASP A 174 -2.71 -18.76 -24.06
N ARG A 175 -3.86 -19.39 -24.38
CA ARG A 175 -4.28 -19.60 -25.77
C ARG A 175 -4.58 -18.29 -26.49
N CYS A 176 -5.17 -17.31 -25.79
CA CYS A 176 -5.38 -15.96 -26.32
C CYS A 176 -4.04 -15.25 -26.57
N GLY A 177 -3.07 -15.39 -25.65
CA GLY A 177 -1.71 -14.88 -25.81
C GLY A 177 -1.03 -15.48 -27.03
N LEU A 178 -1.11 -16.80 -27.21
CA LEU A 178 -0.56 -17.46 -28.40
C LEU A 178 -1.26 -17.00 -29.69
N ALA A 179 -2.58 -16.85 -29.68
CA ALA A 179 -3.32 -16.33 -30.83
C ALA A 179 -2.93 -14.87 -31.16
N ALA A 180 -2.63 -14.06 -30.14
CA ALA A 180 -2.17 -12.70 -30.31
C ALA A 180 -0.72 -12.62 -30.80
N ALA A 181 0.20 -13.45 -30.29
CA ALA A 181 1.60 -13.47 -30.70
C ALA A 181 1.82 -14.10 -32.08
N GLY A 182 1.03 -15.13 -32.40
CA GLY A 182 1.14 -15.89 -33.65
C GLY A 182 2.41 -16.74 -33.76
N ASP A 183 3.17 -16.90 -32.67
CA ASP A 183 4.42 -17.65 -32.62
C ASP A 183 4.48 -18.50 -31.34
N LEU A 184 4.59 -19.81 -31.49
CA LEU A 184 4.59 -20.76 -30.38
C LEU A 184 5.83 -20.62 -29.49
N GLU A 185 7.01 -20.50 -30.11
CA GLU A 185 8.28 -20.43 -29.37
C GLU A 185 8.32 -19.16 -28.53
N GLN A 186 7.99 -18.01 -29.12
CA GLN A 186 8.00 -16.73 -28.41
C GLN A 186 6.88 -16.65 -27.35
N SER A 187 5.74 -17.30 -27.57
CA SER A 187 4.70 -17.41 -26.53
C SER A 187 5.19 -18.22 -25.32
N MET A 188 5.87 -19.35 -25.57
CA MET A 188 6.49 -20.13 -24.50
C MET A 188 7.61 -19.35 -23.81
N ARG A 189 8.46 -18.65 -24.56
CA ARG A 189 9.51 -17.78 -23.98
C ARG A 189 8.93 -16.65 -23.13
N GLY A 190 7.80 -16.05 -23.54
CA GLY A 190 7.10 -15.04 -22.75
C GLY A 190 6.70 -15.55 -21.35
N LEU A 191 6.32 -16.83 -21.21
CA LEU A 191 6.11 -17.45 -19.90
C LEU A 191 7.42 -17.69 -19.14
N VAL A 192 8.49 -18.10 -19.83
CA VAL A 192 9.80 -18.36 -19.21
C VAL A 192 10.48 -17.08 -18.73
N VAL A 193 10.19 -15.93 -19.35
CA VAL A 193 10.62 -14.60 -18.87
C VAL A 193 10.19 -14.39 -17.41
N LEU A 194 9.00 -14.84 -17.02
CA LEU A 194 8.52 -14.74 -15.63
C LEU A 194 9.33 -15.61 -14.65
N SER A 195 10.04 -16.63 -15.13
CA SER A 195 10.87 -17.51 -14.30
C SER A 195 12.27 -16.96 -14.07
N ALA A 196 12.87 -16.35 -15.10
CA ALA A 196 14.31 -16.08 -15.12
C ALA A 196 14.72 -14.74 -15.74
N GLY A 197 13.76 -13.91 -16.16
CA GLY A 197 14.00 -12.69 -16.94
C GLY A 197 14.46 -12.96 -18.38
N GLY A 198 14.49 -11.92 -19.21
CA GLY A 198 14.75 -11.99 -20.66
C GLY A 198 16.02 -12.73 -21.06
N ARG A 199 17.18 -12.24 -20.61
CA ARG A 199 18.49 -12.76 -21.02
C ARG A 199 18.69 -14.25 -20.73
N ILE A 200 18.15 -14.74 -19.61
CA ILE A 200 18.23 -16.15 -19.26
C ILE A 200 17.16 -16.92 -20.02
N ALA A 201 15.92 -16.42 -20.09
CA ALA A 201 14.82 -17.05 -20.82
C ALA A 201 15.13 -17.30 -22.31
N ALA A 202 15.92 -16.43 -22.95
CA ALA A 202 16.39 -16.61 -24.32
C ALA A 202 17.28 -17.85 -24.52
N ARG A 203 17.93 -18.34 -23.45
CA ARG A 203 18.86 -19.49 -23.49
C ARG A 203 18.28 -20.77 -22.91
N VAL A 204 17.09 -20.70 -22.32
CA VAL A 204 16.40 -21.87 -21.75
C VAL A 204 15.97 -22.82 -22.86
N ASP A 205 16.23 -24.11 -22.67
CA ASP A 205 15.61 -25.19 -23.44
C ASP A 205 14.15 -25.34 -23.02
N LEU A 206 13.24 -24.97 -23.94
CA LEU A 206 11.80 -24.96 -23.69
C LEU A 206 11.23 -26.37 -23.51
N ALA A 207 11.80 -27.38 -24.17
CA ALA A 207 11.34 -28.77 -24.03
C ALA A 207 11.75 -29.32 -22.66
N ALA A 208 12.98 -29.06 -22.22
CA ALA A 208 13.45 -29.42 -20.89
C ALA A 208 12.68 -28.68 -19.78
N PHE A 209 12.40 -27.39 -19.97
CA PHE A 209 11.58 -26.63 -19.02
C PHE A 209 10.14 -27.16 -18.96
N ALA A 210 9.54 -27.52 -20.11
CA ALA A 210 8.23 -28.14 -20.16
C ALA A 210 8.19 -29.51 -19.47
N SER A 211 9.25 -30.31 -19.56
CA SER A 211 9.32 -31.63 -18.90
C SER A 211 9.41 -31.55 -17.37
N GLN A 212 9.88 -30.43 -16.80
CA GLN A 212 9.83 -30.20 -15.33
C GLN A 212 8.41 -30.28 -14.76
N ARG A 213 7.37 -30.20 -15.61
CA ARG A 213 5.98 -30.42 -15.17
C ARG A 213 5.79 -31.77 -14.48
N ASP A 214 6.61 -32.78 -14.79
CA ASP A 214 6.45 -34.14 -14.28
C ASP A 214 6.70 -34.19 -12.77
N ASP A 215 7.51 -33.28 -12.23
CA ASP A 215 7.71 -33.10 -10.78
C ASP A 215 6.45 -32.58 -10.08
N ALA A 216 5.52 -31.95 -10.81
CA ALA A 216 4.31 -31.39 -10.24
C ALA A 216 3.33 -32.45 -9.70
N GLY A 217 3.59 -33.74 -9.95
CA GLY A 217 2.83 -34.86 -9.37
C GLY A 217 3.22 -35.18 -7.93
N ALA A 218 4.38 -34.70 -7.44
CA ALA A 218 4.86 -34.97 -6.10
C ALA A 218 4.00 -34.31 -5.01
N PHE A 219 4.22 -34.71 -3.76
CA PHE A 219 3.42 -34.28 -2.60
C PHE A 219 3.37 -32.74 -2.44
N TRP A 220 4.53 -32.09 -2.29
CA TRP A 220 4.61 -30.65 -2.07
C TRP A 220 4.14 -29.81 -3.27
N PRO A 221 4.54 -30.12 -4.52
CA PRO A 221 4.02 -29.43 -5.68
C PRO A 221 2.50 -29.57 -5.83
N THR A 222 1.93 -30.71 -5.45
CA THR A 222 0.46 -30.89 -5.43
C THR A 222 -0.20 -29.95 -4.41
N VAL A 223 0.32 -29.89 -3.19
CA VAL A 223 -0.19 -28.99 -2.14
C VAL A 223 -0.14 -27.54 -2.60
N LEU A 224 1.02 -27.10 -3.11
CA LEU A 224 1.24 -25.72 -3.58
C LEU A 224 0.37 -25.36 -4.78
N GLU A 225 0.30 -26.21 -5.81
CA GLU A 225 -0.48 -25.90 -7.01
C GLU A 225 -1.97 -25.84 -6.70
N LEU A 226 -2.49 -26.70 -5.83
CA LEU A 226 -3.91 -26.73 -5.51
C LEU A 226 -4.38 -25.42 -4.87
N THR A 227 -3.53 -24.75 -4.11
CA THR A 227 -3.83 -23.44 -3.49
C THR A 227 -3.33 -22.23 -4.28
N SER A 228 -2.57 -22.42 -5.36
CA SER A 228 -2.14 -21.34 -6.26
C SER A 228 -3.22 -20.94 -7.28
N TYR A 229 -3.41 -19.64 -7.50
CA TYR A 229 -4.31 -19.12 -8.54
C TYR A 229 -3.74 -19.27 -9.96
N HIS A 230 -2.44 -19.49 -10.10
CA HIS A 230 -1.77 -19.74 -11.39
C HIS A 230 -1.22 -21.17 -11.46
N PRO A 231 -1.37 -21.88 -12.60
CA PRO A 231 -0.65 -23.13 -12.82
C PRO A 231 0.86 -22.86 -12.89
N PHE A 232 1.68 -23.87 -12.59
CA PHE A 232 3.13 -23.77 -12.75
C PHE A 232 3.51 -23.39 -14.20
N LEU A 233 4.53 -22.55 -14.35
CA LEU A 233 4.99 -22.07 -15.66
C LEU A 233 5.38 -23.24 -16.58
N SER A 234 6.02 -24.29 -16.06
CA SER A 234 6.36 -25.50 -16.82
C SER A 234 5.12 -26.19 -17.41
N LYS A 235 3.99 -26.23 -16.66
CA LYS A 235 2.71 -26.76 -17.18
C LYS A 235 2.08 -25.87 -18.22
N ARG A 236 2.16 -24.54 -18.06
CA ARG A 236 1.63 -23.57 -19.02
C ARG A 236 2.39 -23.63 -20.34
N VAL A 237 3.73 -23.65 -20.29
CA VAL A 237 4.60 -23.86 -21.46
C VAL A 237 4.23 -25.16 -22.16
N ALA A 238 4.10 -26.25 -21.41
CA ALA A 238 3.75 -27.53 -22.01
C ALA A 238 2.32 -27.58 -22.57
N ALA A 239 1.38 -26.82 -22.00
CA ALA A 239 0.02 -26.71 -22.52
C ALA A 239 -0.06 -25.91 -23.83
N LEU A 240 0.80 -24.91 -24.03
CA LEU A 240 0.93 -24.24 -25.33
C LEU A 240 1.49 -25.18 -26.40
N HIS A 241 2.51 -25.96 -26.03
CA HIS A 241 3.07 -26.97 -26.91
C HIS A 241 2.02 -28.04 -27.28
N GLU A 242 1.24 -28.52 -26.31
CA GLU A 242 0.13 -29.46 -26.52
C GLU A 242 -0.96 -28.92 -27.45
N LEU A 243 -1.27 -27.62 -27.36
CA LEU A 243 -2.24 -27.00 -28.26
C LEU A 243 -1.79 -27.08 -29.72
N SER A 244 -0.49 -26.92 -29.97
CA SER A 244 0.09 -26.92 -31.31
C SER A 244 0.42 -28.33 -31.81
N ALA A 245 0.75 -29.24 -30.90
CA ALA A 245 1.06 -30.64 -31.16
C ALA A 245 0.32 -31.54 -30.16
N PRO A 246 -0.95 -31.89 -30.43
CA PRO A 246 -1.74 -32.74 -29.54
C PRO A 246 -1.06 -34.08 -29.24
N GLY A 247 -1.04 -34.47 -27.96
CA GLY A 247 -0.36 -35.66 -27.46
C GLY A 247 1.09 -35.44 -27.01
N SER A 248 1.64 -34.23 -27.20
CA SER A 248 2.99 -33.88 -26.73
C SER A 248 3.07 -33.66 -25.20
N ALA A 249 1.93 -33.40 -24.55
CA ALA A 249 1.82 -33.25 -23.11
C ALA A 249 0.79 -34.19 -22.49
N ARG A 250 1.26 -35.25 -21.83
CA ARG A 250 0.38 -36.11 -21.02
C ARG A 250 -0.01 -35.39 -19.71
N PRO A 251 -1.27 -35.52 -19.24
CA PRO A 251 -1.68 -35.00 -17.95
C PRO A 251 -0.88 -35.63 -16.80
N VAL A 252 -0.32 -34.78 -15.94
CA VAL A 252 0.41 -35.22 -14.74
C VAL A 252 -0.58 -35.61 -13.64
N ARG A 253 -0.45 -36.83 -13.12
CA ARG A 253 -1.25 -37.31 -11.98
C ARG A 253 -0.74 -36.66 -10.69
N ARG A 254 -1.67 -36.16 -9.87
CA ARG A 254 -1.36 -35.56 -8.56
C ARG A 254 -1.21 -36.62 -7.49
N SER A 255 -0.38 -36.32 -6.49
CA SER A 255 -0.28 -37.13 -5.28
C SER A 255 -1.62 -37.16 -4.54
N VAL A 256 -2.11 -38.36 -4.21
CA VAL A 256 -3.34 -38.54 -3.43
C VAL A 256 -3.20 -37.90 -2.05
N ALA A 257 -2.06 -38.13 -1.39
CA ALA A 257 -1.75 -37.49 -0.11
C ALA A 257 -1.71 -35.97 -0.24
N GLY A 258 -1.05 -35.44 -1.29
CA GLY A 258 -0.99 -34.00 -1.52
C GLY A 258 -2.38 -33.38 -1.69
N TRP A 259 -3.30 -34.07 -2.36
CA TRP A 259 -4.67 -33.62 -2.53
C TRP A 259 -5.45 -33.57 -1.21
N ILE A 260 -5.30 -34.57 -0.35
CA ILE A 260 -5.95 -34.65 0.96
C ILE A 260 -5.44 -33.56 1.92
N PHE A 261 -4.14 -33.28 1.90
CA PHE A 261 -3.51 -32.34 2.84
C PHE A 261 -3.44 -30.89 2.34
N ALA A 262 -3.64 -30.64 1.03
CA ALA A 262 -3.67 -29.29 0.47
C ALA A 262 -4.60 -28.31 1.22
N PRO A 263 -5.81 -28.70 1.66
CA PRO A 263 -6.65 -27.87 2.50
C PRO A 263 -5.98 -27.25 3.72
N ALA A 264 -5.30 -28.08 4.51
CA ALA A 264 -4.72 -27.67 5.78
C ALA A 264 -3.35 -27.02 5.56
N LEU A 265 -2.51 -27.62 4.72
CA LEU A 265 -1.13 -27.18 4.52
C LEU A 265 -1.03 -25.96 3.60
N GLY A 266 -1.94 -25.82 2.65
CA GLY A 266 -1.95 -24.68 1.74
C GLY A 266 -2.30 -23.36 2.43
N ALA A 267 -2.97 -23.40 3.59
CA ALA A 267 -3.18 -22.22 4.44
C ALA A 267 -1.90 -21.80 5.19
N LEU A 268 -1.03 -22.76 5.55
CA LEU A 268 0.22 -22.54 6.27
C LEU A 268 1.35 -22.01 5.36
N GLY A 269 1.38 -22.42 4.09
CA GLY A 269 2.37 -22.00 3.10
C GLY A 269 2.24 -20.56 2.59
N GLY A 270 1.41 -19.75 3.24
CA GLY A 270 1.17 -18.37 2.85
C GLY A 270 0.15 -18.24 1.72
N GLY A 271 -1.13 -18.23 2.06
CA GLY A 271 -2.17 -17.63 1.20
C GLY A 271 -1.88 -16.16 0.84
N ALA A 272 -0.91 -15.53 1.49
CA ALA A 272 -0.36 -14.21 1.16
C ALA A 272 0.55 -14.21 -0.09
N GLY A 273 1.25 -15.32 -0.41
CA GLY A 273 2.06 -15.44 -1.65
C GLY A 273 1.22 -15.74 -2.90
N ALA A 274 -0.07 -16.03 -2.69
CA ALA A 274 -1.08 -16.29 -3.71
C ALA A 274 -2.12 -15.16 -3.81
N ALA A 275 -1.92 -14.02 -3.13
CA ALA A 275 -2.80 -12.89 -3.34
C ALA A 275 -2.70 -12.47 -4.83
N PRO A 276 -3.83 -12.30 -5.55
CA PRO A 276 -3.78 -11.76 -6.91
C PRO A 276 -2.93 -10.48 -6.90
N VAL A 277 -2.04 -10.32 -7.87
CA VAL A 277 -1.06 -9.21 -7.95
C VAL A 277 -1.71 -7.86 -7.68
N MET A 278 -2.95 -7.68 -8.16
CA MET A 278 -3.81 -6.54 -7.89
C MET A 278 -4.03 -6.25 -6.40
N VAL A 279 -4.24 -7.26 -5.55
CA VAL A 279 -4.40 -7.10 -4.10
C VAL A 279 -3.10 -6.59 -3.47
N VAL A 280 -1.96 -7.18 -3.85
CA VAL A 280 -0.65 -6.71 -3.38
C VAL A 280 -0.40 -5.27 -3.82
N ALA A 281 -0.72 -4.93 -5.06
CA ALA A 281 -0.59 -3.57 -5.60
C ALA A 281 -1.54 -2.58 -4.91
N ILE A 282 -2.78 -2.97 -4.62
CA ILE A 282 -3.74 -2.15 -3.85
C ILE A 282 -3.20 -1.91 -2.44
N VAL A 283 -2.79 -2.97 -1.73
CA VAL A 283 -2.27 -2.87 -0.37
C VAL A 283 -1.00 -2.02 -0.33
N GLY A 284 -0.06 -2.24 -1.26
CA GLY A 284 1.15 -1.44 -1.38
C GLY A 284 0.85 0.03 -1.64
N THR A 285 -0.11 0.34 -2.52
CA THR A 285 -0.52 1.72 -2.82
C THR A 285 -1.21 2.38 -1.64
N LEU A 286 -2.14 1.67 -0.99
CA LEU A 286 -2.80 2.18 0.21
C LEU A 286 -1.79 2.41 1.34
N ALA A 287 -0.82 1.52 1.53
CA ALA A 287 0.26 1.70 2.49
C ALA A 287 1.13 2.91 2.16
N ALA A 288 1.50 3.10 0.89
CA ALA A 288 2.28 4.26 0.44
C ALA A 288 1.56 5.60 0.69
N ILE A 289 0.22 5.61 0.63
CA ILE A 289 -0.60 6.79 0.96
C ILE A 289 -0.81 6.93 2.48
N ALA A 290 -1.08 5.82 3.17
CA ALA A 290 -1.49 5.82 4.58
C ALA A 290 -0.30 6.03 5.53
N ILE A 291 0.87 5.44 5.26
CA ILE A 291 2.04 5.52 6.14
C ILE A 291 2.49 6.98 6.36
N PRO A 292 2.71 7.81 5.33
CA PRO A 292 3.12 9.20 5.53
C PRO A 292 2.07 10.02 6.29
N ASN A 293 0.79 9.80 6.00
CA ASN A 293 -0.30 10.47 6.69
C ASN A 293 -0.38 10.05 8.16
N PHE A 294 -0.23 8.76 8.45
CA PHE A 294 -0.21 8.24 9.81
C PHE A 294 0.96 8.83 10.61
N VAL A 295 2.16 8.89 10.02
CA VAL A 295 3.32 9.56 10.64
C VAL A 295 3.00 11.04 10.93
N ARG A 296 2.42 11.79 9.98
CA ARG A 296 1.99 13.17 10.20
C ARG A 296 0.96 13.32 11.32
N TYR A 297 -0.02 12.40 11.41
CA TYR A 297 -1.00 12.41 12.49
C TYR A 297 -0.36 12.12 13.84
N GLN A 298 0.60 11.21 13.91
CA GLN A 298 1.35 10.94 15.14
C GLN A 298 2.15 12.16 15.58
N LEU A 299 2.82 12.86 14.66
CA LEU A 299 3.57 14.08 14.96
C LEU A 299 2.65 15.20 15.46
N LYS A 300 1.53 15.46 14.76
CA LYS A 300 0.52 16.44 15.23
C LYS A 300 -0.08 16.11 16.59
N ALA A 301 -0.30 14.83 16.89
CA ALA A 301 -0.80 14.42 18.21
C ALA A 301 0.23 14.66 19.31
N LYS A 302 1.53 14.52 19.01
CA LYS A 302 2.62 14.85 19.94
C LYS A 302 2.68 16.36 20.20
N ASP A 303 2.59 17.19 19.16
CA ASP A 303 2.51 18.66 19.29
C ASP A 303 1.35 19.11 20.18
N ALA A 304 0.15 18.56 19.96
CA ALA A 304 -1.03 18.87 20.76
C ALA A 304 -0.81 18.51 22.26
N GLY A 305 -0.07 17.43 22.52
CA GLY A 305 0.35 17.07 23.88
C GLY A 305 1.29 18.11 24.52
N ALA A 306 2.22 18.66 23.74
CA ALA A 306 3.14 19.70 24.21
C ALA A 306 2.41 21.03 24.51
N GLN A 307 1.45 21.42 23.67
CA GLN A 307 0.61 22.59 23.92
C GLN A 307 -0.15 22.48 25.25
N ALA A 308 -0.82 21.35 25.47
CA ALA A 308 -1.54 21.11 26.72
C ALA A 308 -0.61 21.10 27.94
N ALA A 309 0.60 20.57 27.80
CA ALA A 309 1.61 20.57 28.84
C ALA A 309 2.12 21.99 29.16
N LEU A 310 2.36 22.82 28.14
CA LEU A 310 2.75 24.23 28.30
C LEU A 310 1.64 25.06 28.95
N GLU A 311 0.37 24.85 28.57
CA GLU A 311 -0.74 25.55 29.19
C GLU A 311 -0.88 25.18 30.68
N ALA A 312 -0.70 23.89 31.02
CA ALA A 312 -0.67 23.44 32.41
C ALA A 312 0.53 24.02 33.18
N LEU A 313 1.70 24.12 32.53
CA LEU A 313 2.91 24.70 33.10
C LEU A 313 2.72 26.18 33.39
N TYR A 314 2.13 26.92 32.44
CA TYR A 314 1.81 28.33 32.61
C TYR A 314 0.92 28.56 33.83
N ARG A 315 -0.17 27.80 33.96
CA ARG A 315 -1.08 27.91 35.12
C ARG A 315 -0.38 27.60 36.44
N ALA A 316 0.54 26.64 36.45
CA ALA A 316 1.31 26.28 37.62
C ALA A 316 2.30 27.39 38.04
N GLU A 317 3.00 27.99 37.08
CA GLU A 317 3.89 29.14 37.31
C GLU A 317 3.13 30.37 37.83
N VAL A 318 1.99 30.71 37.23
CA VAL A 318 1.16 31.84 37.70
C VAL A 318 0.68 31.59 39.13
N ALA A 319 0.17 30.40 39.44
CA ALA A 319 -0.27 30.05 40.79
C ALA A 319 0.90 30.05 41.81
N ALA A 320 2.09 29.63 41.40
CA ALA A 320 3.28 29.69 42.24
C ALA A 320 3.73 31.13 42.49
N HIS A 321 3.68 31.99 41.47
CA HIS A 321 4.01 33.41 41.59
C HIS A 321 3.02 34.15 42.50
N GLU A 322 1.72 33.89 42.40
CA GLU A 322 0.71 34.47 43.30
C GLU A 322 0.93 34.09 44.77
N LYS A 323 1.44 32.88 45.02
CA LYS A 323 1.67 32.35 46.37
C LYS A 323 3.02 32.76 46.96
N ASP A 324 4.09 32.63 46.20
CA ASP A 324 5.48 32.76 46.65
C ASP A 324 6.13 34.07 46.19
N GLY A 325 5.48 34.83 45.28
CA GLY A 325 5.97 36.11 44.76
C GLY A 325 7.09 35.99 43.71
N SER A 326 7.34 34.79 43.16
CA SER A 326 8.40 34.59 42.17
C SER A 326 8.11 33.44 41.21
N PHE A 327 8.46 33.61 39.94
CA PHE A 327 8.53 32.53 38.94
C PHE A 327 9.79 31.69 39.12
N ARG A 328 9.74 30.43 38.67
CA ARG A 328 10.85 29.48 38.81
C ARG A 328 11.46 29.15 37.45
N GLU A 329 12.78 29.06 37.41
CA GLU A 329 13.45 28.47 36.23
C GLU A 329 13.36 26.95 36.32
N LEU A 330 13.08 26.33 35.17
CA LEU A 330 12.84 24.89 35.08
C LEU A 330 13.42 24.37 33.76
N GLN A 331 14.10 23.23 33.82
CA GLN A 331 14.58 22.51 32.65
C GLN A 331 14.20 21.04 32.79
N LEU A 332 13.45 20.53 31.83
CA LEU A 332 13.06 19.12 31.75
C LEU A 332 13.50 18.53 30.43
N GLY A 333 14.39 17.55 30.48
CA GLY A 333 14.90 16.84 29.31
C GLY A 333 16.19 17.44 28.77
N GLU A 334 17.13 16.55 28.43
CA GLU A 334 18.46 16.94 27.94
C GLU A 334 18.55 17.02 26.41
N ALA A 335 17.70 16.29 25.69
CA ALA A 335 17.73 16.21 24.23
C ALA A 335 16.33 16.05 23.62
N ALA A 336 15.98 16.96 22.72
CA ALA A 336 14.81 16.85 21.86
C ALA A 336 15.17 15.93 20.68
N THR A 337 14.74 14.68 20.69
CA THR A 337 15.07 13.73 19.62
C THR A 337 13.86 12.89 19.23
N ARG A 338 13.98 12.20 18.10
CA ARG A 338 12.94 11.31 17.57
C ARG A 338 12.49 10.23 18.57
N THR A 339 13.41 9.73 19.38
CA THR A 339 13.14 8.70 20.40
C THR A 339 12.80 9.38 21.73
N PRO A 340 11.70 9.01 22.40
CA PRO A 340 11.36 9.64 23.66
C PRO A 340 12.39 9.27 24.72
N ALA A 341 12.85 10.27 25.47
CA ALA A 341 13.68 10.06 26.65
C ALA A 341 12.83 10.20 27.90
N ALA A 342 13.12 9.41 28.94
CA ALA A 342 12.52 9.64 30.25
C ALA A 342 13.14 10.87 30.89
N PHE A 343 12.32 11.67 31.59
CA PHE A 343 12.83 12.76 32.42
C PHE A 343 13.57 12.19 33.63
N ALA A 344 14.64 12.85 34.05
CA ALA A 344 15.39 12.44 35.23
C ALA A 344 14.58 12.70 36.51
N ASP A 345 14.78 11.89 37.55
CA ASP A 345 14.02 11.99 38.80
C ASP A 345 14.13 13.37 39.47
N ALA A 346 15.28 14.02 39.34
CA ALA A 346 15.50 15.38 39.85
C ALA A 346 14.65 16.42 39.10
N GLU A 347 14.50 16.29 37.79
CA GLU A 347 13.67 17.19 36.97
C GLU A 347 12.19 16.98 37.30
N LEU A 348 11.76 15.73 37.49
CA LEU A 348 10.41 15.39 37.93
C LEU A 348 10.11 15.89 39.34
N ALA A 349 11.10 15.93 40.24
CA ALA A 349 10.96 16.52 41.57
C ALA A 349 10.68 18.03 41.47
N ALA A 350 11.45 18.75 40.65
CA ALA A 350 11.25 20.18 40.42
C ALA A 350 9.85 20.48 39.83
N ALA A 351 9.40 19.68 38.86
CA ALA A 351 8.05 19.81 38.31
C ALA A 351 6.95 19.55 39.36
N ARG A 352 7.11 18.53 40.22
CA ARG A 352 6.18 18.24 41.33
C ARG A 352 6.11 19.36 42.35
N GLU A 353 7.24 20.00 42.68
CA GLU A 353 7.27 21.15 43.58
C GLU A 353 6.52 22.35 43.01
N LEU A 354 6.54 22.53 41.69
CA LEU A 354 5.74 23.54 40.98
C LEU A 354 4.25 23.16 40.90
N GLY A 355 3.89 21.90 41.20
CA GLY A 355 2.53 21.40 41.01
C GLY A 355 2.19 21.05 39.56
N TRP A 356 3.20 20.98 38.69
CA TRP A 356 3.05 20.61 37.29
C TRP A 356 3.39 19.13 37.06
N GLN A 357 2.58 18.44 36.25
CA GLN A 357 2.85 17.06 35.85
C GLN A 357 3.18 17.01 34.35
N PRO A 358 4.45 16.77 33.99
CA PRO A 358 4.84 16.68 32.58
C PRO A 358 4.26 15.41 31.94
N PRO A 359 4.08 15.40 30.60
CA PRO A 359 3.62 14.22 29.87
C PRO A 359 4.55 13.02 30.07
N ALA A 360 3.99 11.80 30.08
CA ALA A 360 4.76 10.58 30.29
C ALA A 360 5.74 10.22 29.16
N GLY A 361 5.67 10.91 28.01
CA GLY A 361 6.57 10.71 26.87
C GLY A 361 7.43 11.94 26.59
N GLY A 362 8.70 11.92 27.00
CA GLY A 362 9.68 12.99 26.80
C GLY A 362 10.19 13.08 25.36
N HIS A 363 9.27 13.26 24.42
CA HIS A 363 9.60 13.72 23.06
C HIS A 363 9.96 15.20 23.01
N HIS A 364 9.55 15.95 24.03
CA HIS A 364 9.78 17.38 24.13
C HIS A 364 10.69 17.68 25.31
N VAL A 365 11.55 18.66 25.11
CA VAL A 365 12.31 19.34 26.16
C VAL A 365 11.55 20.58 26.56
N TYR A 366 11.35 20.78 27.87
CA TYR A 366 10.67 21.96 28.40
C TYR A 366 11.67 22.86 29.11
N THR A 367 11.66 24.15 28.78
CA THR A 367 12.53 25.15 29.40
C THR A 367 11.71 26.36 29.82
N VAL A 368 11.82 26.76 31.09
CA VAL A 368 11.24 27.98 31.64
C VAL A 368 12.36 28.99 31.89
N GLY A 369 12.20 30.19 31.33
CA GLY A 369 13.09 31.31 31.54
C GLY A 369 12.36 32.46 32.24
N VAL A 370 13.01 33.07 33.22
CA VAL A 370 12.45 34.17 34.01
C VAL A 370 13.22 35.46 33.73
N GLY A 371 12.52 36.48 33.23
CA GLY A 371 13.04 37.83 33.07
C GLY A 371 12.83 38.63 34.36
N ARG A 372 13.82 39.43 34.77
CA ARG A 372 13.72 40.33 35.93
C ARG A 372 14.10 41.76 35.54
N THR A 373 13.30 42.72 35.98
CA THR A 373 13.63 44.16 35.86
C THR A 373 14.53 44.61 37.02
N GLN A 374 15.15 45.79 36.89
CA GLN A 374 15.97 46.38 37.96
C GLN A 374 15.16 46.61 39.26
N ASP A 375 13.84 46.81 39.13
CA ASP A 375 12.92 47.00 40.25
C ASP A 375 12.44 45.67 40.89
N GLY A 376 12.94 44.53 40.40
CA GLY A 376 12.61 43.20 40.93
C GLY A 376 11.31 42.58 40.39
N ARG A 377 10.56 43.27 39.52
CA ARG A 377 9.39 42.71 38.84
C ARG A 377 9.79 41.64 37.84
N GLN A 378 8.97 40.60 37.69
CA GLN A 378 9.30 39.40 36.92
C GLN A 378 8.32 39.17 35.76
N ALA A 379 8.83 38.57 34.69
CA ALA A 379 8.07 37.98 33.60
C ALA A 379 8.60 36.56 33.37
N PHE A 380 7.80 35.65 32.82
CA PHE A 380 8.32 34.33 32.43
C PHE A 380 7.84 33.89 31.06
N ALA A 381 8.66 33.06 30.41
CA ALA A 381 8.28 32.29 29.24
C ALA A 381 8.62 30.83 29.48
N ALA A 382 7.86 29.94 28.86
CA ALA A 382 8.18 28.53 28.79
C ALA A 382 8.17 28.08 27.32
N CYS A 383 9.12 27.24 26.94
CA CYS A 383 9.25 26.67 25.60
C CYS A 383 9.22 25.14 25.68
N ALA A 384 8.56 24.51 24.71
CA ALA A 384 8.63 23.07 24.47
C ALA A 384 9.23 22.83 23.08
N GLU A 385 10.34 22.10 23.01
CA GLU A 385 11.06 21.79 21.77
C GLU A 385 11.11 20.27 21.50
N SER A 386 10.88 19.84 20.26
CA SER A 386 11.01 18.46 19.79
C SER A 386 11.67 18.37 18.42
N ASP A 387 12.37 17.26 18.16
CA ASP A 387 12.81 16.83 16.82
C ASP A 387 12.16 15.46 16.59
N ALA A 388 10.83 15.43 16.54
CA ALA A 388 10.07 14.20 16.63
C ALA A 388 10.09 13.44 15.29
N ASP A 389 10.38 14.12 14.18
CA ASP A 389 10.63 13.53 12.87
C ASP A 389 12.11 13.14 12.64
N GLY A 390 13.05 13.74 13.38
CA GLY A 390 14.48 13.39 13.35
C GLY A 390 15.23 14.04 12.19
N ASP A 391 14.74 15.15 11.65
CA ASP A 391 15.37 15.88 10.54
C ASP A 391 16.40 16.92 11.02
N GLY A 392 16.49 17.15 12.34
CA GLY A 392 17.40 18.11 12.97
C GLY A 392 16.89 19.54 12.99
N VAL A 393 15.63 19.77 12.60
CA VAL A 393 14.91 21.03 12.68
C VAL A 393 13.86 20.92 13.77
N TYR A 394 14.07 21.64 14.88
CA TYR A 394 13.23 21.53 16.05
C TYR A 394 11.87 22.23 15.87
N ALA A 395 10.79 21.49 16.11
CA ALA A 395 9.48 22.04 16.39
C ALA A 395 9.52 22.71 17.76
N ALA A 396 8.91 23.88 17.86
CA ALA A 396 8.94 24.70 19.06
C ALA A 396 7.61 25.41 19.30
N TRP A 397 7.12 25.29 20.53
CA TRP A 397 5.93 25.94 21.08
C TRP A 397 6.30 26.76 22.30
N MET A 398 5.62 27.89 22.51
CA MET A 398 5.89 28.77 23.64
C MET A 398 4.62 29.29 24.32
N VAL A 399 4.69 29.51 25.62
CA VAL A 399 3.73 30.28 26.43
C VAL A 399 4.49 31.34 27.23
N TRP A 400 3.83 32.44 27.58
CA TRP A 400 4.46 33.52 28.33
C TRP A 400 3.47 34.28 29.20
N GLU A 401 4.03 34.93 30.22
CA GLU A 401 3.40 35.96 31.03
C GLU A 401 4.18 37.26 30.87
N PRO A 402 3.58 38.31 30.27
CA PRO A 402 4.25 39.60 30.09
C PRO A 402 4.32 40.38 31.41
N LEU A 403 5.25 41.34 31.47
CA LEU A 403 5.30 42.33 32.53
C LEU A 403 4.73 43.66 32.02
N GLU A 404 3.82 44.29 32.77
CA GLU A 404 3.40 45.66 32.48
C GLU A 404 4.45 46.65 33.04
N ASP A 405 5.00 47.51 32.18
CA ASP A 405 5.78 48.65 32.63
C ASP A 405 4.86 49.69 33.29
N GLY A 406 5.41 50.58 34.11
CA GLY A 406 4.59 51.58 34.81
C GLY A 406 3.90 52.60 33.89
N GLU A 407 4.07 52.48 32.57
CA GLU A 407 3.53 53.33 31.51
C GLU A 407 2.46 52.60 30.68
N GLY A 408 2.13 51.34 31.02
CA GLY A 408 1.10 50.53 30.37
C GLY A 408 1.58 49.72 29.15
N ASN A 409 2.89 49.65 28.88
CA ASN A 409 3.43 48.77 27.85
C ASN A 409 3.73 47.38 28.40
N LEU A 410 3.42 46.35 27.63
CA LEU A 410 3.76 44.96 27.95
C LEU A 410 5.18 44.63 27.49
N ILE A 411 6.01 44.16 28.42
CA ILE A 411 7.37 43.67 28.21
C ILE A 411 7.33 42.14 28.25
N ALA A 412 7.54 41.49 27.11
CA ALA A 412 7.63 40.03 27.04
C ALA A 412 9.04 39.57 27.41
N PRO A 413 9.16 38.44 28.11
CA PRO A 413 10.44 37.82 28.39
C PRO A 413 11.07 37.24 27.10
N GLY A 414 12.39 37.08 27.11
CA GLY A 414 13.11 36.42 26.01
C GLY A 414 12.70 34.96 25.87
N SER A 415 12.84 34.42 24.67
CA SER A 415 12.54 33.00 24.42
C SER A 415 13.52 32.09 25.17
N PRO A 416 13.03 31.12 25.96
CA PRO A 416 13.87 30.16 26.67
C PRO A 416 14.23 28.93 25.82
N CYS A 417 13.84 28.90 24.53
CA CYS A 417 14.14 27.78 23.64
C CYS A 417 15.66 27.61 23.45
N ARG A 418 16.15 26.37 23.60
CA ARG A 418 17.56 25.99 23.66
C ARG A 418 18.09 25.50 22.31
N PHE A 419 17.29 24.78 21.53
CA PHE A 419 17.76 24.05 20.35
C PHE A 419 17.60 24.81 19.03
N GLN A 420 16.73 25.84 18.98
CA GLN A 420 16.67 26.78 17.85
C GLN A 420 16.99 28.25 18.21
N PRO A 421 18.27 28.67 18.10
CA PRO A 421 18.71 30.04 18.41
C PRO A 421 18.13 31.12 17.48
N LYS A 422 17.67 30.74 16.27
CA LYS A 422 17.04 31.66 15.31
C LYS A 422 15.58 31.95 15.65
N LEU A 423 14.87 31.02 16.30
CA LEU A 423 13.55 31.27 16.87
C LEU A 423 13.63 32.04 18.19
N ALA A 424 14.73 31.84 18.93
CA ALA A 424 14.94 32.44 20.24
C ALA A 424 15.12 33.99 20.26
N ARG A 425 15.13 34.66 19.10
CA ARG A 425 15.37 36.12 18.97
C ARG A 425 14.16 36.95 18.56
N GLN A 426 13.02 36.34 18.28
CA GLN A 426 11.79 37.10 18.06
C GLN A 426 11.13 37.33 19.42
N PRO A 427 10.83 38.59 19.80
CA PRO A 427 10.04 38.83 20.98
C PRO A 427 8.65 38.24 20.74
N VAL A 428 8.03 37.69 21.78
CA VAL A 428 6.76 36.97 21.66
C VAL A 428 5.62 37.97 21.50
N PHE A 429 5.53 38.56 20.31
CA PHE A 429 4.55 39.59 19.97
C PHE A 429 4.14 39.43 18.50
N GLY A 430 3.15 38.58 18.24
CA GLY A 430 2.19 38.84 17.18
C GLY A 430 1.09 39.79 17.71
N GLU A 431 0.48 40.58 16.83
CA GLU A 431 -0.62 41.53 17.15
C GLU A 431 -1.94 40.87 17.63
N GLY A 432 -1.91 39.62 18.13
CA GLY A 432 -3.11 38.89 18.53
C GLY A 432 -2.91 37.73 19.51
N ASP A 433 -1.72 37.56 20.07
CA ASP A 433 -1.44 36.42 20.94
C ASP A 433 -1.71 36.73 22.42
N ALA A 434 -2.57 35.95 23.06
CA ALA A 434 -2.97 36.14 24.45
C ALA A 434 -1.99 35.46 25.42
N ALA A 435 -1.76 36.08 26.58
CA ALA A 435 -0.99 35.48 27.68
C ALA A 435 -1.56 34.10 28.05
N GLY A 436 -0.67 33.14 28.28
CA GLY A 436 -1.04 31.76 28.64
C GLY A 436 -1.55 30.87 27.51
N VAL A 437 -1.65 31.35 26.27
CA VAL A 437 -2.02 30.53 25.11
C VAL A 437 -0.76 30.03 24.39
N PRO A 438 -0.57 28.71 24.20
CA PRO A 438 0.57 28.19 23.45
C PRO A 438 0.59 28.66 22.00
N VAL A 439 1.69 29.29 21.59
CA VAL A 439 1.91 29.75 20.20
C VAL A 439 3.07 28.99 19.59
N ARG A 440 2.91 28.63 18.30
CA ARG A 440 3.97 27.98 17.53
C ARG A 440 4.97 29.03 17.09
N VAL A 441 6.22 28.86 17.48
CA VAL A 441 7.32 29.74 17.05
C VAL A 441 8.12 29.13 15.90
N SER A 442 8.00 27.82 15.69
CA SER A 442 8.54 27.10 14.53
C SER A 442 7.63 27.21 13.29
N PRO A 443 8.17 27.08 12.06
CA PRO A 443 7.36 26.98 10.85
C PRO A 443 6.34 25.84 10.90
N GLU A 444 5.22 25.96 10.16
CA GLU A 444 4.12 24.99 10.23
C GLU A 444 4.49 23.57 9.78
N ASP A 445 5.55 23.43 8.98
CA ASP A 445 6.02 22.21 8.34
C ASP A 445 7.09 21.43 9.13
N VAL A 446 7.49 21.90 10.32
CA VAL A 446 8.55 21.32 11.17
C VAL A 446 7.98 20.52 12.35
N PHE A 447 8.39 19.27 12.61
CA PHE A 447 7.68 18.37 13.56
C PHE A 447 8.52 17.66 14.64
#